data_AF-A0A6J1RCA4-F1
#
_entry.id   AF-A0A6J1RCA4-F1
#
_cell.length_a   1.000
_cell.length_b   1.000
_cell.length_c   1.000
_cell.angle_alpha   90.00
_cell.angle_beta   90.00
_cell.angle_gamma   90.00
#
_symmetry.space_group_name_H-M   'P 1'
#
loop_
_entity.id
_entity.type
_entity.pdbx_description
1 polymer ?
#
loop_
_entity_poly.entity_id
_entity_poly.type
_entity_poly.pdbx_seq_one_letter_code
_entity_poly.pdbx_strand_id
1 'polypeptide(L)'
;GIYVVSACGFDCVPTDLGIIFTQEKFGGEVNDVEVYMSIWSTATDNKHTYLNYGTWESAIYSLAHAHELRELREKLYPTKLPEFTPKLKPRGLGLVHRSDVSEGWSVRFPSADRPLALRTQRFLYDKYKERPAQVQVYATLKSFIALLMLSITGMILLIMTRMACGRNLLLKYPSLFSFGFISHENPNMETLKSTHFSITFKARGWTEKLAEPTDKHTNPPNKEVVTKVTGDSPAYEGTSIIAILSAITILNESDKIPDNGGVLTPGAAFGKTSLIEQMNKHNIKFEVISSTEKKPPHLPNQNQVPRIERSTRERLSIMNGVSSQCAKLKMYDGEDDNSIMIKKPLPLRAVSWSDNIEETDLDVPGTPRTPRTSTTKGHEKCMFHHDLELDHRPPTREAMLPEMSRSYKLLLSSLGEDPERQGLLKTPERAAKAMLFFTKGYDQSLEDVINDAIFDEDHDEMVVVKDIEMFSMCEHHLVPFYGKVSIGYLPCKKILGLSKLARIVEIFSRRLQVQERLTKQIAIAVTKAVQPAGVAVVVEGVHMCMVMRGVQKINSKTVTSTMLGVFRDDPKTREEFLNLVHNK
;
A
#
# COMPACT_ATOMS: atom_id res chain seq x y z
N GLY A 1 2.95 13.74 2.03
CA GLY A 1 4.17 12.99 1.67
C GLY A 1 3.81 11.60 1.17
N ILE A 2 4.80 10.71 0.97
CA ILE A 2 4.56 9.28 0.71
C ILE A 2 4.38 8.58 2.06
N TYR A 3 3.32 7.80 2.22
CA TYR A 3 3.06 6.98 3.40
C TYR A 3 3.31 5.51 3.11
N VAL A 4 4.07 4.85 3.98
CA VAL A 4 4.24 3.39 3.97
C VAL A 4 3.82 2.87 5.34
N VAL A 5 2.60 2.33 5.44
CA VAL A 5 2.11 1.73 6.69
C VAL A 5 2.35 0.23 6.63
N SER A 6 3.32 -0.25 7.42
CA SER A 6 3.67 -1.68 7.46
C SER A 6 2.68 -2.48 8.32
N ALA A 7 2.49 -3.77 8.01
CA ALA A 7 1.70 -4.71 8.81
C ALA A 7 0.22 -4.30 9.03
N CYS A 8 -0.46 -3.90 7.96
CA CYS A 8 -1.89 -3.56 7.97
C CYS A 8 -2.83 -4.78 7.91
N GLY A 9 -2.40 -5.93 8.45
CA GLY A 9 -3.19 -7.16 8.47
C GLY A 9 -3.69 -7.51 9.88
N PHE A 10 -4.29 -8.69 10.04
CA PHE A 10 -4.60 -9.20 11.38
C PHE A 10 -3.34 -9.36 12.22
N ASP A 11 -2.26 -9.78 11.59
CA ASP A 11 -0.95 -9.77 12.24
C ASP A 11 -0.56 -8.32 12.51
N CYS A 12 -0.47 -7.97 13.80
CA CYS A 12 -0.13 -6.67 14.37
C CYS A 12 -1.26 -5.63 14.55
N VAL A 13 -2.23 -5.43 13.65
CA VAL A 13 -3.19 -4.32 13.82
C VAL A 13 -4.05 -4.43 15.09
N PRO A 14 -4.72 -5.56 15.38
CA PRO A 14 -5.51 -5.72 16.60
C PRO A 14 -4.66 -5.58 17.87
N THR A 15 -3.39 -6.02 17.84
CA THR A 15 -2.47 -5.87 18.98
C THR A 15 -2.02 -4.42 19.14
N ASP A 16 -1.56 -3.77 18.08
CA ASP A 16 -0.97 -2.44 18.11
C ASP A 16 -2.04 -1.38 18.40
N LEU A 17 -3.17 -1.40 17.70
CA LEU A 17 -4.31 -0.54 18.00
C LEU A 17 -5.01 -0.93 19.31
N GLY A 18 -4.95 -2.20 19.71
CA GLY A 18 -5.44 -2.62 21.02
C GLY A 18 -4.67 -1.94 22.15
N ILE A 19 -3.35 -1.80 22.02
CA ILE A 19 -2.52 -1.05 22.98
C ILE A 19 -2.88 0.43 22.97
N ILE A 20 -3.04 1.05 21.80
CA ILE A 20 -3.48 2.46 21.69
C ILE A 20 -4.83 2.65 22.39
N PHE A 21 -5.81 1.81 22.07
CA PHE A 21 -7.13 1.80 22.71
C PHE A 21 -7.02 1.66 24.23
N THR A 22 -6.19 0.74 24.73
CA THR A 22 -5.97 0.59 26.17
C THR A 22 -5.39 1.87 26.78
N GLN A 23 -4.40 2.50 26.15
CA GLN A 23 -3.79 3.74 26.62
C GLN A 23 -4.80 4.90 26.67
N GLU A 24 -5.67 5.02 25.67
CA GLU A 24 -6.75 6.00 25.63
C GLU A 24 -7.77 5.79 26.75
N LYS A 25 -8.17 4.54 26.98
CA LYS A 25 -9.14 4.20 28.04
C LYS A 25 -8.52 4.16 29.44
N PHE A 26 -7.19 4.23 29.55
CA PHE A 26 -6.52 4.18 30.84
C PHE A 26 -6.83 5.39 31.73
N GLY A 27 -6.96 6.59 31.15
CA GLY A 27 -7.26 7.81 31.91
C GLY A 27 -6.22 8.09 33.01
N GLY A 28 -4.94 8.12 32.63
CA GLY A 28 -3.77 8.22 33.50
C GLY A 28 -2.50 8.01 32.69
N GLU A 29 -1.43 7.54 33.32
CA GLU A 29 -0.17 7.21 32.65
C GLU A 29 0.15 5.71 32.72
N VAL A 30 0.36 5.08 31.56
CA VAL A 30 0.60 3.64 31.45
C VAL A 30 2.09 3.33 31.65
N ASN A 31 2.39 2.40 32.56
CA ASN A 31 3.75 1.88 32.74
C ASN A 31 4.06 0.73 31.78
N ASP A 32 3.16 -0.25 31.75
CA ASP A 32 3.32 -1.50 31.03
C ASP A 32 1.98 -2.10 30.59
N VAL A 33 2.01 -2.85 29.51
CA VAL A 33 0.88 -3.60 28.94
C VAL A 33 1.32 -5.03 28.69
N GLU A 34 0.69 -5.96 29.41
CA GLU A 34 0.78 -7.40 29.12
C GLU A 34 -0.36 -7.79 28.19
N VAL A 35 -0.03 -8.39 27.05
CA VAL A 35 -0.97 -8.79 25.99
C VAL A 35 -1.08 -10.30 25.97
N TYR A 36 -2.30 -10.83 26.09
CA TYR A 36 -2.60 -12.26 26.12
C TYR A 36 -3.46 -12.64 24.91
N MET A 37 -2.88 -13.34 23.95
CA MET A 37 -3.53 -13.75 22.71
C MET A 37 -4.02 -15.20 22.78
N SER A 38 -5.27 -15.43 22.40
CA SER A 38 -5.88 -16.76 22.32
C SER A 38 -6.63 -16.90 21.00
N ILE A 39 -6.46 -18.04 20.34
CA ILE A 39 -7.18 -18.43 19.13
C ILE A 39 -7.75 -19.84 19.37
N TRP A 40 -9.01 -20.05 19.05
CA TRP A 40 -9.66 -21.36 19.19
C TRP A 40 -10.66 -21.61 18.08
N SER A 41 -10.97 -22.88 17.82
CA SER A 41 -12.01 -23.29 16.89
C SER A 41 -13.20 -23.90 17.63
N THR A 42 -14.40 -23.66 17.13
CA THR A 42 -15.66 -24.28 17.59
C THR A 42 -16.08 -25.47 16.74
N ALA A 43 -15.38 -25.75 15.62
CA ALA A 43 -15.70 -26.88 14.76
C ALA A 43 -15.41 -28.22 15.45
N THR A 44 -16.32 -29.18 15.27
CA THR A 44 -16.22 -30.54 15.79
C THR A 44 -15.44 -31.49 14.87
N ASP A 45 -15.19 -31.08 13.62
CA ASP A 45 -14.49 -31.87 12.62
C ASP A 45 -12.97 -31.66 12.69
N ASN A 46 -12.24 -32.77 12.80
CA ASN A 46 -10.77 -32.84 12.85
C ASN A 46 -10.09 -32.48 11.52
N LYS A 47 -10.67 -31.68 10.61
CA LYS A 47 -9.97 -31.32 9.37
C LYS A 47 -8.90 -30.28 9.67
N HIS A 48 -7.64 -30.70 9.51
CA HIS A 48 -6.50 -30.21 10.27
C HIS A 48 -5.89 -28.89 9.78
N THR A 49 -6.23 -28.34 8.61
CA THR A 49 -5.54 -27.15 8.08
C THR A 49 -6.19 -25.84 8.52
N TYR A 50 -5.45 -25.03 9.28
CA TYR A 50 -5.85 -23.70 9.76
C TYR A 50 -5.10 -22.56 9.06
N LEU A 51 -3.87 -22.81 8.61
CA LEU A 51 -3.01 -21.82 7.97
C LEU A 51 -2.43 -22.38 6.66
N ASN A 52 -2.16 -21.50 5.71
CA ASN A 52 -1.59 -21.85 4.41
C ASN A 52 -0.05 -21.83 4.48
N TYR A 53 0.58 -22.55 3.55
CA TYR A 53 2.02 -22.62 3.34
C TYR A 53 2.73 -21.26 3.38
N GLY A 54 2.15 -20.19 2.84
CA GLY A 54 2.80 -18.87 2.86
C GLY A 54 3.11 -18.35 4.28
N THR A 55 2.24 -18.63 5.25
CA THR A 55 2.47 -18.29 6.66
C THR A 55 3.64 -19.10 7.24
N TRP A 56 3.72 -20.37 6.88
CA TRP A 56 4.76 -21.29 7.32
C TRP A 56 6.14 -20.94 6.76
N GLU A 57 6.19 -20.66 5.46
CA GLU A 57 7.38 -20.20 4.78
C GLU A 57 7.91 -18.91 5.42
N SER A 58 7.03 -17.95 5.65
CA SER A 58 7.38 -16.70 6.33
C SER A 58 7.95 -16.93 7.73
N ALA A 59 7.36 -17.84 8.51
CA ALA A 59 7.87 -18.18 9.84
C ALA A 59 9.25 -18.84 9.79
N ILE A 60 9.49 -19.75 8.83
CA ILE A 60 10.78 -20.44 8.65
C ILE A 60 11.88 -19.44 8.32
N TYR A 61 11.66 -18.55 7.35
CA TYR A 61 12.66 -17.55 6.97
C TYR A 61 12.85 -16.49 8.07
N SER A 62 11.79 -16.10 8.76
CA SER A 62 11.89 -15.20 9.92
C SER A 62 12.79 -15.77 11.02
N LEU A 63 12.68 -17.08 11.30
CA LEU A 63 13.54 -17.75 12.28
C LEU A 63 14.98 -17.92 11.77
N ALA A 64 15.15 -18.27 10.49
CA ALA A 64 16.48 -18.47 9.89
C ALA A 64 17.32 -17.17 9.90
N HIS A 65 16.69 -16.04 9.60
CA HIS A 65 17.34 -14.72 9.51
C HIS A 65 17.18 -13.87 10.78
N ALA A 66 16.69 -14.44 11.88
CA ALA A 66 16.45 -13.71 13.13
C ALA A 66 17.71 -13.02 13.69
N HIS A 67 18.90 -13.55 13.40
CA HIS A 67 20.17 -13.01 13.86
C HIS A 67 20.55 -11.68 13.17
N GLU A 68 20.07 -11.43 11.96
CA GLU A 68 20.32 -10.21 11.17
C GLU A 68 19.49 -9.03 11.71
N LEU A 69 18.36 -9.31 12.35
CA LEU A 69 17.41 -8.29 12.80
C LEU A 69 18.00 -7.34 13.85
N ARG A 70 18.97 -7.79 14.67
CA ARG A 70 19.57 -6.93 15.71
C ARG A 70 20.35 -5.79 15.07
N GLU A 71 21.25 -6.10 14.13
CA GLU A 71 22.09 -5.12 13.46
C GLU A 71 21.25 -4.13 12.63
N LEU A 72 20.25 -4.63 11.90
CA LEU A 72 19.33 -3.78 11.13
C LEU A 72 18.55 -2.81 12.03
N ARG A 73 18.07 -3.28 13.20
CA ARG A 73 17.35 -2.43 14.16
C ARG A 73 18.25 -1.39 14.81
N GLU A 74 19.50 -1.73 15.11
CA GLU A 74 20.48 -0.78 15.66
C GLU A 74 20.79 0.34 14.66
N LYS A 75 20.88 0.03 13.36
CA LYS A 75 21.06 1.02 12.29
C LYS A 75 19.85 1.94 12.12
N LEU A 76 18.64 1.38 12.20
CA LEU A 76 17.39 2.14 12.05
C LEU A 76 17.06 3.01 13.27
N TYR A 77 17.53 2.61 14.46
CA TYR A 77 17.16 3.23 15.73
C TYR A 77 18.40 3.45 16.62
N PRO A 78 19.26 4.42 16.28
CA PRO A 78 20.55 4.61 16.95
C PRO A 78 20.40 5.11 18.40
N THR A 79 19.35 5.89 18.68
CA THR A 79 19.06 6.36 20.05
C THR A 79 18.15 5.37 20.78
N LYS A 80 18.48 5.05 22.04
CA LYS A 80 17.62 4.19 22.87
C LYS A 80 16.48 5.01 23.49
N LEU A 81 15.33 4.36 23.70
CA LEU A 81 14.28 4.95 24.54
C LEU A 81 14.79 5.12 25.97
N PRO A 82 14.25 6.10 26.73
CA PRO A 82 14.56 6.28 28.14
C PRO A 82 14.38 4.99 28.95
N GLU A 83 15.17 4.81 30.00
CA GLU A 83 14.93 3.70 30.94
C GLU A 83 13.70 3.98 31.80
N PHE A 84 12.73 3.07 31.78
CA PHE A 84 11.49 3.21 32.53
C PHE A 84 11.55 2.47 33.87
N THR A 85 11.14 3.16 34.93
CA THR A 85 10.96 2.58 36.27
C THR A 85 9.49 2.67 36.69
N PRO A 86 8.89 1.59 37.21
CA PRO A 86 9.47 0.25 37.40
C PRO A 86 9.57 -0.54 36.08
N LYS A 87 10.64 -1.33 35.95
CA LYS A 87 10.83 -2.22 34.79
C LYS A 87 9.80 -3.36 34.84
N LEU A 88 9.15 -3.62 33.72
CA LEU A 88 8.33 -4.81 33.51
C LEU A 88 9.25 -6.02 33.65
N LYS A 89 9.04 -6.83 34.69
CA LYS A 89 9.88 -8.01 34.95
C LYS A 89 9.67 -9.03 33.83
N PRO A 90 10.67 -9.28 32.97
CA PRO A 90 10.51 -10.23 31.89
C PRO A 90 10.36 -11.64 32.46
N ARG A 91 9.25 -12.32 32.15
CA ARG A 91 9.17 -13.77 32.34
C ARG A 91 10.10 -14.42 31.31
N GLY A 92 11.08 -15.21 31.74
CA GLY A 92 12.03 -15.91 30.87
C GLY A 92 11.38 -16.68 29.72
N LEU A 93 12.14 -16.91 28.65
CA LEU A 93 11.69 -17.71 27.50
C LEU A 93 11.38 -19.14 28.01
N GLY A 94 10.16 -19.63 27.80
CA GLY A 94 9.71 -20.94 28.28
C GLY A 94 9.05 -20.94 29.68
N LEU A 95 9.02 -19.83 30.40
CA LEU A 95 8.28 -19.75 31.67
C LEU A 95 6.77 -19.68 31.41
N VAL A 96 6.13 -20.83 31.51
CA VAL A 96 4.68 -20.98 31.47
C VAL A 96 4.07 -20.41 32.75
N HIS A 97 2.98 -19.67 32.63
CA HIS A 97 2.24 -19.15 33.78
C HIS A 97 0.75 -19.08 33.49
N ARG A 98 -0.05 -18.86 34.53
CA ARG A 98 -1.46 -18.50 34.41
C ARG A 98 -1.62 -17.02 34.70
N SER A 99 -2.54 -16.37 34.00
CA SER A 99 -2.92 -14.99 34.23
C SER A 99 -4.31 -14.94 34.84
N ASP A 100 -4.57 -13.90 35.63
CA ASP A 100 -5.89 -13.59 36.19
C ASP A 100 -6.84 -12.98 35.16
N VAL A 101 -6.32 -12.49 34.03
CA VAL A 101 -7.12 -11.88 32.95
C VAL A 101 -7.31 -12.76 31.71
N SER A 102 -6.72 -13.97 31.70
CA SER A 102 -6.82 -14.89 30.56
C SER A 102 -6.98 -16.34 31.02
N GLU A 103 -7.94 -17.06 30.46
CA GLU A 103 -8.14 -18.48 30.73
C GLU A 103 -7.12 -19.35 30.00
N GLY A 104 -6.32 -20.09 30.76
CA GLY A 104 -5.39 -21.09 30.23
C GLY A 104 -3.96 -20.90 30.71
N TRP A 105 -3.03 -21.43 29.94
CA TRP A 105 -1.59 -21.38 30.16
C TRP A 105 -0.94 -20.47 29.13
N SER A 106 -0.13 -19.55 29.61
CA SER A 106 0.46 -18.47 28.82
C SER A 106 1.98 -18.61 28.76
N VAL A 107 2.53 -18.51 27.55
CA VAL A 107 3.98 -18.49 27.29
C VAL A 107 4.31 -17.27 26.45
N ARG A 108 5.53 -16.74 26.60
CA ARG A 108 6.00 -15.62 25.78
C ARG A 108 5.88 -15.98 24.29
N PHE A 109 5.23 -15.13 23.52
CA PHE A 109 5.04 -15.33 22.09
C PHE A 109 6.09 -14.54 21.30
N PRO A 110 6.99 -15.21 20.56
CA PRO A 110 8.02 -14.54 19.77
C PRO A 110 7.47 -14.08 18.40
N SER A 111 6.50 -13.16 18.41
CA SER A 111 5.87 -12.61 17.20
C SER A 111 6.39 -11.23 16.80
N ALA A 112 5.94 -10.74 15.63
CA ALA A 112 6.22 -9.39 15.15
C ALA A 112 5.49 -8.29 15.95
N ASP A 113 4.42 -8.63 16.68
CA ASP A 113 3.60 -7.68 17.44
C ASP A 113 4.41 -6.86 18.43
N ARG A 114 5.24 -7.50 19.26
CA ARG A 114 6.00 -6.79 20.30
C ARG A 114 7.00 -5.80 19.72
N PRO A 115 7.90 -6.18 18.77
CA PRO A 115 8.78 -5.21 18.13
C PRO A 115 8.04 -4.05 17.45
N LEU A 116 6.89 -4.33 16.84
CA LEU A 116 6.09 -3.32 16.17
C LEU A 116 5.41 -2.37 17.15
N ALA A 117 4.80 -2.88 18.23
CA ALA A 117 4.25 -2.07 19.30
C ALA A 117 5.30 -1.14 19.94
N LEU A 118 6.53 -1.64 20.16
CA LEU A 118 7.62 -0.80 20.67
C LEU A 118 8.03 0.32 19.70
N ARG A 119 7.92 0.10 18.38
CA ARG A 119 8.12 1.16 17.37
C ARG A 119 7.00 2.20 17.42
N THR A 120 5.75 1.78 17.63
CA THR A 120 4.62 2.68 17.88
C THR A 120 4.87 3.54 19.12
N GLN A 121 5.23 2.92 20.24
CA GLN A 121 5.51 3.66 21.49
C GLN A 121 6.66 4.66 21.34
N ARG A 122 7.70 4.29 20.57
CA ARG A 122 8.78 5.22 20.23
C ARG A 122 8.28 6.41 19.41
N PHE A 123 7.46 6.16 18.40
CA PHE A 123 6.89 7.22 17.58
C PHE A 123 6.07 8.21 18.42
N LEU A 124 5.23 7.70 19.33
CA LEU A 124 4.44 8.54 20.24
C LEU A 124 5.33 9.40 21.16
N TYR A 125 6.42 8.84 21.66
CA TYR A 125 7.41 9.58 22.45
C TYR A 125 8.13 10.66 21.64
N ASP A 126 8.68 10.30 20.48
CA ASP A 126 9.46 11.22 19.66
C ASP A 126 8.59 12.39 19.17
N LYS A 127 7.37 12.09 18.67
CA LYS A 127 6.46 13.05 18.06
C LYS A 127 5.54 13.78 19.04
N TYR A 128 4.89 13.07 19.95
CA TYR A 128 3.85 13.63 20.82
C TYR A 128 4.30 13.82 22.28
N LYS A 129 5.54 13.45 22.61
CA LYS A 129 6.05 13.51 23.99
C LYS A 129 5.15 12.73 24.93
N GLU A 130 4.73 11.54 24.51
CA GLU A 130 4.01 10.60 25.37
C GLU A 130 4.99 9.60 25.98
N ARG A 131 4.82 9.27 27.27
CA ARG A 131 5.66 8.25 27.92
C ARG A 131 5.40 6.86 27.32
N PRO A 132 6.41 6.17 26.78
CA PRO A 132 6.25 4.82 26.23
C PRO A 132 5.76 3.79 27.25
N ALA A 133 4.79 2.98 26.84
CA ALA A 133 4.42 1.78 27.57
C ALA A 133 5.39 0.63 27.29
N GLN A 134 5.76 -0.12 28.33
CA GLN A 134 6.50 -1.37 28.17
C GLN A 134 5.55 -2.48 27.71
N VAL A 135 5.84 -3.14 26.59
CA VAL A 135 4.93 -4.15 26.02
C VAL A 135 5.51 -5.55 26.12
N GLN A 136 4.69 -6.51 26.53
CA GLN A 136 5.00 -7.94 26.49
C GLN A 136 3.81 -8.74 25.97
N VAL A 137 4.06 -9.57 24.96
CA VAL A 137 3.02 -10.41 24.31
C VAL A 137 3.19 -11.87 24.71
N TYR A 138 2.06 -12.53 24.97
CA TYR A 138 1.93 -13.92 25.38
C TYR A 138 0.90 -14.63 24.49
N ALA A 139 1.16 -15.89 24.18
CA ALA A 139 0.19 -16.80 23.58
C ALA A 139 -0.41 -17.67 24.70
N THR A 140 -1.74 -17.81 24.70
CA THR A 140 -2.52 -18.48 25.73
C THR A 140 -3.26 -19.68 25.13
N LEU A 141 -3.07 -20.85 25.74
CA LEU A 141 -3.72 -22.10 25.33
C LEU A 141 -4.46 -22.71 26.51
N LYS A 142 -5.66 -23.27 26.28
CA LYS A 142 -6.44 -23.93 27.35
C LYS A 142 -5.76 -25.18 27.89
N SER A 143 -5.03 -25.91 27.03
CA SER A 143 -4.35 -27.16 27.40
C SER A 143 -2.86 -26.95 27.62
N PHE A 144 -2.36 -27.38 28.78
CA PHE A 144 -0.93 -27.41 29.08
C PHE A 144 -0.16 -28.34 28.12
N ILE A 145 -0.78 -29.46 27.73
CA ILE A 145 -0.19 -30.42 26.77
C ILE A 145 -0.03 -29.75 25.40
N ALA A 146 -1.04 -29.01 24.94
CA ALA A 146 -0.95 -28.27 23.67
C ALA A 146 0.19 -27.23 23.69
N LEU A 147 0.39 -26.57 24.84
CA LEU A 147 1.49 -25.62 25.02
C LEU A 147 2.86 -26.30 25.02
N LEU A 148 2.97 -27.47 25.67
CA LEU A 148 4.19 -28.27 25.64
C LEU A 148 4.51 -28.72 24.21
N MET A 149 3.52 -29.21 23.46
CA MET A 149 3.68 -29.58 22.06
C MET A 149 4.10 -28.38 21.21
N LEU A 150 3.48 -27.22 21.37
CA LEU A 150 3.88 -26.00 20.67
C LEU A 150 5.34 -25.61 20.97
N SER A 151 5.77 -25.78 22.23
CA SER A 151 7.14 -25.50 22.65
C SER A 151 8.15 -26.47 22.03
N ILE A 152 7.81 -27.76 21.97
CA ILE A 152 8.62 -28.80 21.31
C ILE A 152 8.73 -28.52 19.81
N THR A 153 7.61 -28.26 19.13
CA THR A 153 7.59 -27.89 17.71
C THR A 153 8.43 -26.64 17.46
N GLY A 154 8.30 -25.61 18.31
CA GLY A 154 9.10 -24.40 18.23
C GLY A 154 10.61 -24.65 18.37
N MET A 155 11.03 -25.55 19.26
CA MET A 155 12.44 -25.94 19.37
C MET A 155 12.94 -26.71 18.14
N ILE A 156 12.14 -27.65 17.63
CA ILE A 156 12.46 -28.39 16.40
C ILE A 156 12.65 -27.42 15.23
N LEU A 157 11.72 -26.48 15.06
CA LEU A 157 11.80 -25.44 14.04
C LEU A 157 13.06 -24.58 14.22
N LEU A 158 13.36 -24.15 15.44
CA LEU A 158 14.54 -23.33 15.71
C LEU A 158 15.84 -24.05 15.33
N ILE A 159 15.94 -25.37 15.56
CA ILE A 159 17.11 -26.16 15.19
C ILE A 159 17.16 -26.37 13.67
N MET A 160 16.06 -26.83 13.08
CA MET A 160 16.00 -27.17 11.66
C MET A 160 16.18 -25.96 10.74
N THR A 161 15.70 -24.78 11.15
CA THR A 161 15.88 -23.54 10.38
C THR A 161 17.33 -23.08 10.27
N ARG A 162 18.25 -23.54 11.15
CA ARG A 162 19.67 -23.20 11.08
C ARG A 162 20.40 -23.86 9.92
N MET A 163 19.92 -25.01 9.45
CA MET A 163 20.57 -25.80 8.40
C MET A 163 19.79 -25.71 7.09
N ALA A 164 20.48 -25.60 5.95
CA ALA A 164 19.82 -25.53 4.63
C ALA A 164 18.96 -26.77 4.33
N CYS A 165 19.45 -27.97 4.68
CA CYS A 165 18.68 -29.20 4.54
C CYS A 165 17.44 -29.23 5.44
N GLY A 166 17.56 -28.73 6.68
CA GLY A 166 16.45 -28.63 7.63
C GLY A 166 15.37 -27.68 7.12
N ARG A 167 15.75 -26.50 6.63
CA ARG A 167 14.81 -25.56 5.98
C ARG A 167 14.09 -26.21 4.80
N ASN A 168 14.82 -26.87 3.91
CA ASN A 168 14.21 -27.53 2.76
C ASN A 168 13.20 -28.61 3.19
N LEU A 169 13.50 -29.38 4.24
CA LEU A 169 12.58 -30.39 4.77
C LEU A 169 11.32 -29.78 5.38
N LEU A 170 11.46 -28.68 6.14
CA LEU A 170 10.33 -27.95 6.70
C LEU A 170 9.42 -27.38 5.60
N LEU A 171 10.00 -26.81 4.54
CA LEU A 171 9.27 -26.21 3.42
C LEU A 171 8.59 -27.28 2.55
N LYS A 172 9.23 -28.42 2.34
CA LYS A 172 8.68 -29.50 1.51
C LYS A 172 7.53 -30.26 2.17
N TYR A 173 7.51 -30.34 3.50
CA TYR A 173 6.52 -31.13 4.25
C TYR A 173 5.83 -30.33 5.37
N PRO A 174 5.17 -29.20 5.05
CA PRO A 174 4.57 -28.31 6.06
C PRO A 174 3.55 -29.04 6.95
N SER A 175 2.71 -29.91 6.37
CA SER A 175 1.71 -30.68 7.12
C SER A 175 2.33 -31.64 8.14
N LEU A 176 3.45 -32.29 7.80
CA LEU A 176 4.16 -33.17 8.71
C LEU A 176 4.71 -32.42 9.93
N PHE A 177 5.40 -31.30 9.70
CA PHE A 177 6.07 -30.53 10.76
C PHE A 177 5.13 -29.59 11.53
N SER A 178 3.91 -29.38 11.01
CA SER A 178 2.85 -28.64 11.68
C SER A 178 1.81 -29.53 12.33
N PHE A 179 1.93 -30.86 12.27
CA PHE A 179 0.91 -31.82 12.71
C PHE A 179 -0.46 -31.57 12.06
N GLY A 180 -0.46 -31.25 10.75
CA GLY A 180 -1.64 -31.02 9.94
C GLY A 180 -2.17 -29.58 9.96
N PHE A 181 -1.73 -28.76 10.93
CA PHE A 181 -2.18 -27.36 11.10
C PHE A 181 -1.94 -26.49 9.87
N ILE A 182 -0.94 -26.84 9.06
CA ILE A 182 -0.48 -26.06 7.91
C ILE A 182 -0.36 -26.97 6.69
N SER A 183 -0.90 -26.55 5.56
CA SER A 183 -0.71 -27.25 4.29
C SER A 183 -0.54 -26.27 3.12
N HIS A 184 -0.25 -26.80 1.93
CA HIS A 184 -0.26 -26.00 0.70
C HIS A 184 -1.68 -25.63 0.26
N GLU A 185 -2.69 -26.31 0.79
CA GLU A 185 -4.08 -25.99 0.53
C GLU A 185 -4.54 -24.84 1.42
N ASN A 186 -5.53 -24.08 0.95
CA ASN A 186 -6.16 -23.06 1.78
C ASN A 186 -7.10 -23.75 2.80
N PRO A 187 -7.23 -23.21 4.02
CA PRO A 187 -8.25 -23.67 4.94
C PRO A 187 -9.63 -23.50 4.31
N ASN A 188 -10.50 -24.47 4.55
CA ASN A 188 -11.86 -24.43 4.03
C ASN A 188 -12.68 -23.34 4.74
N MET A 189 -13.77 -22.90 4.10
CA MET A 189 -14.63 -21.82 4.62
C MET A 189 -15.29 -22.15 5.95
N GLU A 190 -15.52 -23.43 6.27
CA GLU A 190 -16.13 -23.85 7.53
C GLU A 190 -15.17 -23.69 8.70
N THR A 191 -13.92 -24.14 8.54
CA THR A 191 -12.82 -23.96 9.50
C THR A 191 -12.53 -22.47 9.75
N LEU A 192 -12.61 -21.64 8.71
CA LEU A 192 -12.45 -20.19 8.87
C LEU A 192 -13.55 -19.60 9.75
N LYS A 193 -14.82 -19.90 9.45
CA LYS A 193 -15.98 -19.38 10.18
C LYS A 193 -16.07 -19.88 11.62
N SER A 194 -15.52 -21.04 11.92
CA SER A 194 -15.50 -21.61 13.27
C SER A 194 -14.33 -21.11 14.11
N THR A 195 -13.40 -20.35 13.54
CA THR A 195 -12.20 -19.89 14.26
C THR A 195 -12.44 -18.51 14.85
N HIS A 196 -12.17 -18.37 16.15
CA HIS A 196 -12.36 -17.15 16.92
C HIS A 196 -11.05 -16.73 17.56
N PHE A 197 -10.90 -15.44 17.85
CA PHE A 197 -9.76 -14.92 18.58
C PHE A 197 -10.16 -13.98 19.71
N SER A 198 -9.26 -13.86 20.67
CA SER A 198 -9.33 -12.90 21.75
C SER A 198 -7.93 -12.42 22.10
N ILE A 199 -7.77 -11.11 22.21
CA ILE A 199 -6.54 -10.47 22.70
C ILE A 199 -6.92 -9.65 23.93
N THR A 200 -6.42 -10.03 25.09
CA THR A 200 -6.66 -9.30 26.35
C THR A 200 -5.43 -8.46 26.70
N PHE A 201 -5.65 -7.19 27.01
CA PHE A 201 -4.61 -6.22 27.34
C PHE A 201 -4.75 -5.87 28.81
N LYS A 202 -3.72 -6.16 29.60
CA LYS A 202 -3.63 -5.78 31.01
C LYS A 202 -2.64 -4.62 31.14
N ALA A 203 -3.15 -3.41 31.26
CA ALA A 203 -2.35 -2.22 31.47
C ALA A 203 -2.23 -1.90 32.96
N ARG A 204 -1.03 -1.58 33.41
CA ARG A 204 -0.73 -1.10 34.77
C ARG A 204 -0.02 0.24 34.70
N GLY A 205 -0.31 1.12 35.63
CA GLY A 205 0.23 2.47 35.64
C GLY A 205 -0.30 3.32 36.78
N TRP A 206 -0.42 4.62 36.55
CA TRP A 206 -0.81 5.60 37.55
C TRP A 206 -2.04 6.39 37.13
N THR A 207 -2.86 6.76 38.12
CA THR A 207 -3.93 7.76 37.95
C THR A 207 -3.37 9.12 37.54
N GLU A 208 -2.20 9.47 38.06
CA GLU A 208 -1.52 10.73 37.78
C GLU A 208 -0.75 10.66 36.46
N LYS A 209 -0.72 11.79 35.75
CA LYS A 209 0.20 12.00 34.61
C LYS A 209 1.37 12.86 35.07
N LEU A 210 2.57 12.51 34.63
CA LEU A 210 3.74 13.35 34.84
C LEU A 210 3.69 14.60 33.95
N ALA A 211 4.41 15.64 34.37
CA ALA A 211 4.56 16.87 33.59
C ALA A 211 5.46 16.62 32.38
N GLU A 212 6.60 15.95 32.59
CA GLU A 212 7.51 15.52 31.53
C GLU A 212 7.57 13.98 31.42
N PRO A 213 7.59 13.40 30.21
CA PRO A 213 7.64 11.94 30.03
C PRO A 213 8.89 11.25 30.58
N THR A 214 9.94 12.03 30.84
CA THR A 214 11.20 11.56 31.42
C THR A 214 11.19 11.59 32.94
N ASP A 215 10.18 12.19 33.56
CA ASP A 215 10.05 12.21 35.01
C ASP A 215 9.79 10.80 35.55
N LYS A 216 10.03 10.62 36.85
CA LYS A 216 9.87 9.33 37.52
C LYS A 216 8.74 9.40 38.52
N HIS A 217 7.80 8.47 38.39
CA HIS A 217 6.85 8.17 39.44
C HIS A 217 7.59 7.67 40.68
N THR A 218 7.27 8.23 41.84
CA THR A 218 7.85 7.86 43.14
C THR A 218 7.12 6.68 43.78
N ASN A 219 5.84 6.51 43.45
CA ASN A 219 4.98 5.47 43.98
C ASN A 219 4.87 4.28 43.02
N PRO A 220 4.59 3.05 43.51
CA PRO A 220 4.28 1.92 42.62
C PRO A 220 2.98 2.16 41.84
N PRO A 221 2.80 1.51 40.67
CA PRO A 221 1.56 1.60 39.89
C PRO A 221 0.31 1.35 40.74
N ASN A 222 -0.63 2.30 40.72
CA ASN A 222 -1.85 2.32 41.52
C ASN A 222 -3.12 2.07 40.68
N LYS A 223 -3.01 1.98 39.35
CA LYS A 223 -4.14 1.79 38.45
C LYS A 223 -3.92 0.61 37.52
N GLU A 224 -4.98 -0.15 37.29
CA GLU A 224 -5.00 -1.26 36.35
C GLU A 224 -6.27 -1.18 35.48
N VAL A 225 -6.09 -1.28 34.16
CA VAL A 225 -7.19 -1.34 33.19
C VAL A 225 -7.01 -2.57 32.32
N VAL A 226 -8.09 -3.32 32.17
CA VAL A 226 -8.14 -4.49 31.29
C VAL A 226 -9.07 -4.17 30.12
N THR A 227 -8.54 -4.24 28.91
CA THR A 227 -9.33 -4.15 27.68
C THR A 227 -9.19 -5.44 26.88
N LYS A 228 -10.08 -5.64 25.93
CA LYS A 228 -10.13 -6.86 25.12
C LYS A 228 -10.49 -6.53 23.69
N VAL A 229 -9.82 -7.22 22.76
CA VAL A 229 -10.17 -7.23 21.35
C VAL A 229 -10.63 -8.63 20.99
N THR A 230 -11.82 -8.77 20.42
CA THR A 230 -12.39 -10.06 20.03
C THR A 230 -12.91 -10.01 18.60
N GLY A 231 -12.98 -11.17 17.96
CA GLY A 231 -13.58 -11.30 16.65
C GLY A 231 -13.44 -12.71 16.09
N ASP A 232 -13.85 -12.84 14.84
CA ASP A 232 -13.92 -14.10 14.11
C ASP A 232 -12.94 -14.13 12.94
N SER A 233 -12.62 -15.32 12.45
CA SER A 233 -11.84 -15.53 11.23
C SER A 233 -10.52 -14.73 11.15
N PRO A 234 -9.62 -14.79 12.16
CA PRO A 234 -8.48 -13.88 12.30
C PRO A 234 -7.55 -13.83 11.08
N ALA A 235 -7.21 -14.96 10.47
CA ALA A 235 -6.14 -15.01 9.47
C ALA A 235 -6.52 -14.47 8.08
N TYR A 236 -7.64 -14.88 7.50
CA TYR A 236 -7.93 -14.61 6.08
C TYR A 236 -8.94 -13.48 5.91
N GLU A 237 -10.17 -13.73 6.35
CA GLU A 237 -11.26 -12.76 6.30
C GLU A 237 -10.93 -11.54 7.18
N GLY A 238 -10.50 -11.77 8.43
CA GLY A 238 -10.07 -10.72 9.35
C GLY A 238 -8.94 -9.86 8.78
N THR A 239 -7.88 -10.48 8.26
CA THR A 239 -6.79 -9.73 7.58
C THR A 239 -7.30 -8.92 6.38
N SER A 240 -8.18 -9.49 5.57
CA SER A 240 -8.72 -8.80 4.39
C SER A 240 -9.55 -7.59 4.78
N ILE A 241 -10.42 -7.74 5.78
CA ILE A 241 -11.22 -6.64 6.34
C ILE A 241 -10.30 -5.55 6.87
N ILE A 242 -9.34 -5.90 7.73
CA ILE A 242 -8.42 -4.93 8.34
C ILE A 242 -7.59 -4.19 7.27
N ALA A 243 -7.10 -4.88 6.25
CA ALA A 243 -6.31 -4.29 5.18
C ALA A 243 -7.14 -3.29 4.36
N ILE A 244 -8.39 -3.66 4.03
CA ILE A 244 -9.32 -2.78 3.31
C ILE A 244 -9.68 -1.56 4.16
N LEU A 245 -10.02 -1.76 5.44
CA LEU A 245 -10.34 -0.66 6.35
C LEU A 245 -9.14 0.28 6.55
N SER A 246 -7.92 -0.27 6.64
CA SER A 246 -6.69 0.53 6.69
C SER A 246 -6.53 1.38 5.43
N ALA A 247 -6.75 0.81 4.24
CA ALA A 247 -6.67 1.55 2.99
C ALA A 247 -7.74 2.65 2.89
N ILE A 248 -8.99 2.35 3.27
CA ILE A 248 -10.08 3.33 3.31
C ILE A 248 -9.75 4.47 4.29
N THR A 249 -9.20 4.14 5.46
CA THR A 249 -8.77 5.13 6.46
C THR A 249 -7.69 6.06 5.91
N ILE A 250 -6.70 5.52 5.18
CA ILE A 250 -5.66 6.34 4.53
C ILE A 250 -6.27 7.32 3.52
N LEU A 251 -7.26 6.87 2.74
CA LEU A 251 -7.88 7.68 1.70
C LEU A 251 -8.79 8.78 2.28
N ASN A 252 -9.56 8.46 3.31
CA ASN A 252 -10.62 9.34 3.80
C ASN A 252 -10.20 10.21 4.99
N GLU A 253 -9.19 9.81 5.75
CA GLU A 253 -8.78 10.48 7.00
C GLU A 253 -7.29 10.84 6.99
N SER A 254 -6.76 11.18 5.81
CA SER A 254 -5.35 11.54 5.63
C SER A 254 -4.90 12.73 6.50
N ASP A 255 -5.83 13.59 6.90
CA ASP A 255 -5.66 14.73 7.82
C ASP A 255 -5.43 14.32 9.28
N LYS A 256 -5.81 13.09 9.64
CA LYS A 256 -5.60 12.51 10.98
C LYS A 256 -4.36 11.62 11.05
N ILE A 257 -3.71 11.39 9.91
CA ILE A 257 -2.47 10.61 9.81
C ILE A 257 -1.27 11.57 9.91
N PRO A 258 -0.17 11.18 10.57
CA PRO A 258 1.03 12.03 10.72
C PRO A 258 1.58 12.72 9.45
N ASP A 259 1.49 14.05 9.36
CA ASP A 259 1.81 14.89 8.16
C ASP A 259 3.17 14.68 7.47
N ASN A 260 4.19 14.21 8.20
CA ASN A 260 5.56 14.13 7.73
C ASN A 260 5.78 13.01 6.68
N GLY A 261 4.78 12.16 6.42
CA GLY A 261 4.98 10.95 5.62
C GLY A 261 5.97 9.97 6.26
N GLY A 262 6.42 8.98 5.49
CA GLY A 262 7.42 8.01 5.91
C GLY A 262 6.85 6.62 6.25
N VAL A 263 7.67 5.83 6.94
CA VAL A 263 7.34 4.44 7.31
C VAL A 263 6.71 4.42 8.70
N LEU A 264 5.41 4.14 8.77
CA LEU A 264 4.63 4.16 10.00
C LEU A 264 4.19 2.74 10.40
N THR A 265 4.07 2.51 11.70
CA THR A 265 3.33 1.36 12.24
C THR A 265 1.84 1.65 12.22
N PRO A 266 0.95 0.63 12.27
CA PRO A 266 -0.49 0.83 12.31
C PRO A 266 -0.93 1.72 13.47
N GLY A 267 -0.39 1.52 14.67
CA GLY A 267 -0.71 2.35 15.84
C GLY A 267 -0.25 3.80 15.69
N ALA A 268 0.90 4.04 15.04
CA ALA A 268 1.37 5.39 14.75
C ALA A 268 0.53 6.09 13.67
N ALA A 269 0.11 5.35 12.65
CA ALA A 269 -0.67 5.87 11.52
C ALA A 269 -2.14 6.08 11.87
N PHE A 270 -2.76 5.11 12.54
CA PHE A 270 -4.21 5.02 12.73
C PHE A 270 -4.68 5.25 14.16
N GLY A 271 -3.76 5.46 15.11
CA GLY A 271 -4.13 5.66 16.51
C GLY A 271 -5.00 6.89 16.79
N LYS A 272 -5.17 7.80 15.82
CA LYS A 272 -6.03 8.99 15.92
C LYS A 272 -7.14 9.02 14.86
N THR A 273 -7.37 7.92 14.14
CA THR A 273 -8.35 7.83 13.05
C THR A 273 -9.58 7.01 13.47
N SER A 274 -10.59 6.92 12.60
CA SER A 274 -11.79 6.10 12.89
C SER A 274 -11.61 4.58 12.72
N LEU A 275 -10.38 4.09 12.52
CA LEU A 275 -10.15 2.68 12.15
C LEU A 275 -10.66 1.70 13.23
N ILE A 276 -10.52 2.04 14.51
CA ILE A 276 -11.06 1.23 15.62
C ILE A 276 -12.60 1.17 15.54
N GLU A 277 -13.25 2.30 15.30
CA GLU A 277 -14.71 2.37 15.12
C GLU A 277 -15.18 1.58 13.89
N GLN A 278 -14.44 1.61 12.79
CA GLN A 278 -14.75 0.80 11.61
C GLN A 278 -14.58 -0.70 11.92
N MET A 279 -13.50 -1.10 12.59
CA MET A 279 -13.28 -2.49 13.00
C MET A 279 -14.40 -3.01 13.91
N ASN A 280 -14.88 -2.18 14.85
CA ASN A 280 -16.03 -2.50 15.70
C ASN A 280 -17.30 -2.79 14.88
N LYS A 281 -17.55 -2.04 13.80
CA LYS A 281 -18.70 -2.28 12.90
C LYS A 281 -18.58 -3.58 12.09
N HIS A 282 -17.36 -4.10 11.94
CA HIS A 282 -17.06 -5.32 11.19
C HIS A 282 -16.69 -6.50 12.10
N ASN A 283 -17.34 -6.61 13.27
CA ASN A 283 -17.20 -7.72 14.22
C ASN A 283 -15.79 -7.91 14.83
N ILE A 284 -14.92 -6.91 14.75
CA ILE A 284 -13.67 -6.87 15.52
C ILE A 284 -13.84 -5.87 16.65
N LYS A 285 -14.29 -6.37 17.81
CA LYS A 285 -14.78 -5.57 18.93
C LYS A 285 -13.67 -5.19 19.90
N PHE A 286 -13.55 -3.91 20.21
CA PHE A 286 -12.67 -3.33 21.23
C PHE A 286 -13.51 -2.93 22.45
N GLU A 287 -13.23 -3.53 23.60
CA GLU A 287 -14.06 -3.39 24.80
C GLU A 287 -13.21 -3.16 26.06
N VAL A 288 -13.74 -2.37 27.00
CA VAL A 288 -13.17 -2.24 28.34
C VAL A 288 -13.81 -3.31 29.22
N ILE A 289 -12.99 -4.17 29.82
CA ILE A 289 -13.45 -5.26 30.68
C ILE A 289 -13.48 -4.82 32.15
N SER A 290 -12.44 -4.13 32.60
CA SER A 290 -12.38 -3.60 33.96
C SER A 290 -11.44 -2.42 34.06
N SER A 291 -11.69 -1.56 35.06
CA SER A 291 -10.80 -0.48 35.47
C SER A 291 -10.79 -0.45 36.99
N THR A 292 -9.63 -0.62 37.60
CA THR A 292 -9.46 -0.69 39.05
C THR A 292 -8.38 0.27 39.51
N GLU A 293 -8.68 0.98 40.59
CA GLU A 293 -7.76 1.92 41.24
C GLU A 293 -7.49 1.42 42.66
N LYS A 294 -6.22 1.17 42.97
CA LYS A 294 -5.77 0.87 44.32
C LYS A 294 -5.69 2.18 45.08
N LYS A 295 -6.65 2.40 45.99
CA LYS A 295 -6.53 3.48 46.98
C LYS A 295 -5.22 3.31 47.75
N PRO A 296 -4.44 4.39 47.97
CA PRO A 296 -3.28 4.32 48.83
C PRO A 296 -3.70 3.83 50.22
N PRO A 297 -2.87 3.04 50.93
CA PRO A 297 -3.19 2.62 52.28
C PRO A 297 -3.41 3.86 53.15
N HIS A 298 -4.60 3.98 53.74
CA HIS A 298 -4.92 5.01 54.71
C HIS A 298 -3.89 4.95 55.85
N LEU A 299 -3.12 6.02 56.02
CA LEU A 299 -2.44 6.32 57.27
C LEU A 299 -3.49 6.37 58.38
N PRO A 300 -3.23 5.79 59.57
CA PRO A 300 -4.22 5.72 60.64
C PRO A 300 -4.60 7.11 61.12
N ASN A 301 -5.91 7.25 61.30
CA ASN A 301 -6.69 8.37 61.79
C ASN A 301 -5.99 9.11 62.95
N GLN A 302 -5.61 10.37 62.75
CA GLN A 302 -5.38 11.30 63.86
C GLN A 302 -6.37 12.46 63.75
N ASN A 303 -7.04 12.69 64.88
CA ASN A 303 -7.87 13.82 65.28
C ASN A 303 -9.37 13.72 65.01
N GLN A 304 -10.02 12.99 65.92
CA GLN A 304 -11.28 13.42 66.54
C GLN A 304 -11.14 14.83 67.13
N VAL A 305 -11.95 15.80 66.69
CA VAL A 305 -12.54 16.89 67.50
C VAL A 305 -13.87 17.31 66.81
N PRO A 306 -14.98 17.60 67.53
CA PRO A 306 -16.33 17.29 67.06
C PRO A 306 -17.13 18.41 66.36
N ARG A 307 -18.06 17.92 65.52
CA ARG A 307 -19.40 18.43 65.11
C ARG A 307 -19.85 19.78 65.67
N ILE A 308 -20.14 20.72 64.76
CA ILE A 308 -21.17 21.77 64.96
C ILE A 308 -22.16 21.66 63.80
N GLU A 309 -23.38 21.27 64.13
CA GLU A 309 -24.56 21.38 63.27
C GLU A 309 -24.94 22.85 63.10
N ARG A 310 -25.24 23.28 61.88
CA ARG A 310 -26.21 24.36 61.66
C ARG A 310 -27.02 24.12 60.39
N SER A 311 -28.31 23.94 60.62
CA SER A 311 -29.40 23.96 59.66
C SER A 311 -29.54 25.35 59.04
N THR A 312 -29.82 25.43 57.75
CA THR A 312 -30.74 26.46 57.23
C THR A 312 -31.38 26.01 55.92
N ARG A 313 -32.71 25.94 55.94
CA ARG A 313 -33.63 25.86 54.80
C ARG A 313 -33.88 27.27 54.22
N GLU A 314 -34.55 27.28 53.07
CA GLU A 314 -35.26 28.38 52.37
C GLU A 314 -34.47 29.05 51.23
N ARG A 315 -34.79 28.72 49.97
CA ARG A 315 -35.89 29.23 49.10
C ARG A 315 -35.67 30.69 48.67
N LEU A 316 -35.39 30.88 47.39
CA LEU A 316 -36.09 31.87 46.57
C LEU A 316 -36.02 31.50 45.09
N SER A 317 -37.15 31.67 44.43
CA SER A 317 -37.48 31.39 43.04
C SER A 317 -37.82 32.73 42.37
N ILE A 318 -38.03 32.71 41.05
CA ILE A 318 -38.86 33.64 40.24
C ILE A 318 -38.10 34.84 39.61
N MET A 319 -37.71 34.72 38.33
CA MET A 319 -38.46 35.22 37.13
C MET A 319 -37.64 35.83 35.97
N ASN A 320 -38.15 35.52 34.77
CA ASN A 320 -38.11 36.24 33.47
C ASN A 320 -36.81 36.13 32.64
N GLY A 321 -36.80 35.72 31.36
CA GLY A 321 -37.87 35.52 30.36
C GLY A 321 -37.62 36.38 29.11
N VAL A 322 -38.08 35.89 27.95
CA VAL A 322 -38.05 36.46 26.57
C VAL A 322 -36.81 36.04 25.75
N SER A 323 -36.83 35.06 24.83
CA SER A 323 -37.65 34.78 23.62
C SER A 323 -37.12 35.45 22.34
N SER A 324 -36.70 34.62 21.38
CA SER A 324 -37.07 34.77 19.96
C SER A 324 -36.92 33.44 19.22
N GLN A 325 -38.06 32.80 18.93
CA GLN A 325 -38.21 31.82 17.87
C GLN A 325 -38.31 32.54 16.52
N CYS A 326 -37.77 31.93 15.45
CA CYS A 326 -38.43 32.00 14.15
C CYS A 326 -38.29 30.66 13.40
N ALA A 327 -39.38 30.31 12.73
CA ALA A 327 -39.83 29.03 12.20
C ALA A 327 -38.98 28.44 11.05
N LYS A 328 -38.74 27.12 11.08
CA LYS A 328 -39.30 26.05 10.18
C LYS A 328 -39.23 26.31 8.67
N LEU A 329 -38.44 25.47 8.00
CA LEU A 329 -38.80 24.87 6.72
C LEU A 329 -38.32 23.40 6.73
N LYS A 330 -39.28 22.47 6.67
CA LYS A 330 -39.05 21.06 6.36
C LYS A 330 -39.01 20.94 4.84
N MET A 331 -38.00 20.26 4.30
CA MET A 331 -38.16 19.46 3.09
C MET A 331 -37.64 18.05 3.39
N TYR A 332 -38.50 17.07 3.15
CA TYR A 332 -38.19 15.66 3.12
C TYR A 332 -38.09 15.25 1.65
N ASP A 333 -37.34 14.16 1.43
CA ASP A 333 -37.31 13.26 0.27
C ASP A 333 -36.08 13.35 -0.65
N GLY A 334 -35.35 12.23 -0.69
CA GLY A 334 -34.37 11.89 -1.73
C GLY A 334 -33.14 11.14 -1.22
N GLU A 335 -33.30 9.94 -0.65
CA GLU A 335 -32.26 8.91 -0.72
C GLU A 335 -32.08 8.51 -2.19
N ASP A 336 -30.87 8.73 -2.73
CA ASP A 336 -30.23 7.91 -3.78
C ASP A 336 -28.88 8.55 -4.13
N ASP A 337 -27.88 8.39 -3.26
CA ASP A 337 -26.50 8.71 -3.61
C ASP A 337 -25.77 7.44 -4.05
N ASN A 338 -26.10 6.99 -5.26
CA ASN A 338 -25.36 5.96 -5.98
C ASN A 338 -24.04 6.59 -6.49
N SER A 339 -23.14 6.94 -5.57
CA SER A 339 -21.80 7.40 -5.91
C SER A 339 -21.00 6.21 -6.47
N ILE A 340 -20.97 6.11 -7.80
CA ILE A 340 -20.11 5.17 -8.52
C ILE A 340 -18.66 5.60 -8.26
N MET A 341 -18.04 5.03 -7.23
CA MET A 341 -16.61 5.14 -6.95
C MET A 341 -15.84 4.56 -8.13
N ILE A 342 -15.28 5.43 -8.98
CA ILE A 342 -14.34 5.05 -10.03
C ILE A 342 -13.03 4.62 -9.34
N LYS A 343 -12.78 3.30 -9.29
CA LYS A 343 -11.49 2.75 -8.84
C LYS A 343 -10.36 3.32 -9.71
N LYS A 344 -9.27 3.76 -9.09
CA LYS A 344 -8.06 4.13 -9.83
C LYS A 344 -7.46 2.84 -10.42
N PRO A 345 -7.35 2.67 -11.75
CA PRO A 345 -6.82 1.45 -12.34
C PRO A 345 -5.37 1.23 -11.91
N LEU A 346 -4.99 -0.04 -11.73
CA LEU A 346 -3.61 -0.44 -11.48
C LEU A 346 -2.70 0.11 -12.61
N PRO A 347 -1.45 0.51 -12.31
CA PRO A 347 -0.51 0.87 -13.36
C PRO A 347 -0.33 -0.33 -14.29
N LEU A 348 -0.68 -0.12 -15.57
CA LEU A 348 -0.36 -1.06 -16.64
C LEU A 348 1.16 -1.25 -16.74
N ARG A 349 1.59 -2.26 -17.49
CA ARG A 349 3.00 -2.45 -17.85
C ARG A 349 3.50 -1.27 -18.68
N ALA A 350 3.79 -0.15 -18.04
CA ALA A 350 4.56 0.90 -18.68
C ALA A 350 6.00 0.39 -18.76
N VAL A 351 6.52 0.23 -19.98
CA VAL A 351 7.97 0.28 -20.18
C VAL A 351 8.39 1.63 -19.59
N SER A 352 9.17 1.63 -18.50
CA SER A 352 9.46 2.86 -17.77
C SER A 352 10.25 3.80 -18.67
N TRP A 353 9.56 4.78 -19.25
CA TRP A 353 10.18 6.01 -19.67
C TRP A 353 10.00 6.96 -18.49
N SER A 354 11.09 7.31 -17.82
CA SER A 354 11.05 8.44 -16.90
C SER A 354 10.61 9.65 -17.70
N ASP A 355 9.39 10.13 -17.45
CA ASP A 355 8.77 11.26 -18.15
C ASP A 355 9.46 12.62 -17.85
N ASN A 356 10.53 12.62 -17.04
CA ASN A 356 11.41 13.75 -16.83
C ASN A 356 12.77 13.44 -17.48
N ILE A 357 13.01 14.01 -18.66
CA ILE A 357 14.33 14.03 -19.30
C ILE A 357 14.73 15.50 -19.39
N GLU A 358 15.47 15.97 -18.38
CA GLU A 358 16.27 17.20 -18.49
C GLU A 358 17.52 16.91 -19.34
N GLU A 359 17.97 17.90 -20.09
CA GLU A 359 19.01 17.83 -21.13
C GLU A 359 20.43 17.61 -20.56
N THR A 360 20.57 17.30 -19.26
CA THR A 360 21.82 17.38 -18.49
C THR A 360 22.36 16.06 -17.93
N ASP A 361 21.69 14.92 -18.11
CA ASP A 361 22.22 13.63 -17.62
C ASP A 361 23.20 12.98 -18.62
N LEU A 362 24.29 13.71 -18.88
CA LEU A 362 25.55 13.13 -19.33
C LEU A 362 26.56 13.37 -18.20
N ASP A 363 26.74 12.42 -17.27
CA ASP A 363 28.09 12.21 -16.73
C ASP A 363 28.40 10.96 -15.86
N VAL A 364 29.69 10.60 -15.98
CA VAL A 364 30.66 9.97 -15.06
C VAL A 364 30.57 8.46 -14.72
N PRO A 365 31.65 7.69 -14.98
CA PRO A 365 31.80 6.29 -14.55
C PRO A 365 32.25 6.19 -13.09
N GLY A 366 31.60 5.34 -12.28
CA GLY A 366 32.08 5.04 -10.93
C GLY A 366 31.09 4.52 -9.88
N THR A 367 29.80 4.34 -10.19
CA THR A 367 28.85 3.70 -9.27
C THR A 367 28.61 2.25 -9.66
N PRO A 368 28.79 1.25 -8.75
CA PRO A 368 28.44 -0.13 -9.04
C PRO A 368 26.93 -0.24 -9.19
N ARG A 369 26.44 -0.41 -10.43
CA ARG A 369 25.07 -0.84 -10.69
C ARG A 369 25.01 -2.34 -10.45
N THR A 370 24.11 -2.78 -9.58
CA THR A 370 23.80 -4.21 -9.43
C THR A 370 23.17 -4.72 -10.73
N PRO A 371 23.58 -5.90 -11.25
CA PRO A 371 23.00 -6.42 -12.48
C PRO A 371 21.54 -6.83 -12.26
N ARG A 372 20.60 -6.16 -12.93
CA ARG A 372 19.24 -6.66 -13.10
C ARG A 372 19.23 -7.69 -14.23
N THR A 373 19.76 -8.88 -13.99
CA THR A 373 19.40 -10.15 -14.65
C THR A 373 20.32 -11.24 -14.11
N SER A 374 19.74 -12.21 -13.39
CA SER A 374 20.42 -13.44 -13.00
C SER A 374 20.49 -14.36 -14.22
N THR A 375 21.69 -14.53 -14.80
CA THR A 375 21.95 -15.53 -15.86
C THR A 375 23.14 -16.42 -15.51
N THR A 376 23.14 -17.00 -14.31
CA THR A 376 24.05 -18.10 -13.96
C THR A 376 23.44 -19.46 -14.37
N LYS A 377 24.18 -20.24 -15.17
CA LYS A 377 23.80 -21.61 -15.56
C LYS A 377 23.66 -22.50 -14.31
N GLY A 378 22.52 -23.19 -14.20
CA GLY A 378 22.14 -24.01 -13.03
C GLY A 378 20.96 -23.48 -12.21
N HIS A 379 20.49 -22.26 -12.46
CA HIS A 379 19.31 -21.68 -11.77
C HIS A 379 17.96 -22.20 -12.30
N GLU A 380 17.95 -22.86 -13.45
CA GLU A 380 16.75 -23.43 -14.11
C GLU A 380 16.11 -24.63 -13.38
N LYS A 381 16.69 -25.09 -12.27
CA LYS A 381 16.14 -26.15 -11.40
C LYS A 381 15.78 -25.67 -9.98
N CYS A 382 15.83 -24.36 -9.72
CA CYS A 382 15.49 -23.79 -8.42
C CYS A 382 14.00 -23.40 -8.40
N MET A 383 13.14 -24.24 -7.80
CA MET A 383 11.69 -23.96 -7.68
C MET A 383 11.36 -22.71 -6.85
N PHE A 384 12.33 -22.16 -6.11
CA PHE A 384 12.12 -20.99 -5.24
C PHE A 384 11.92 -19.67 -5.98
N HIS A 385 12.21 -19.62 -7.28
CA HIS A 385 11.95 -18.43 -8.10
C HIS A 385 10.77 -18.59 -9.06
N HIS A 386 10.17 -19.78 -9.19
CA HIS A 386 9.10 -19.99 -10.16
C HIS A 386 7.69 -19.80 -9.58
N ASP A 387 7.50 -20.00 -8.27
CA ASP A 387 6.16 -19.99 -7.66
C ASP A 387 5.89 -18.85 -6.66
N LEU A 388 6.88 -17.98 -6.38
CA LEU A 388 6.69 -16.70 -5.67
C LEU A 388 6.62 -15.49 -6.62
N GLU A 389 6.76 -15.72 -7.92
CA GLU A 389 5.98 -14.97 -8.88
C GLU A 389 4.53 -15.49 -8.77
N LEU A 390 3.79 -15.00 -7.77
CA LEU A 390 2.43 -14.57 -8.11
C LEU A 390 2.60 -13.84 -9.44
N ASP A 391 1.84 -14.23 -10.46
CA ASP A 391 1.84 -13.62 -11.78
C ASP A 391 1.33 -12.16 -11.63
N HIS A 392 2.07 -11.34 -10.89
CA HIS A 392 2.21 -9.91 -10.95
C HIS A 392 2.97 -9.56 -12.24
N ARG A 393 2.66 -10.26 -13.33
CA ARG A 393 2.54 -9.55 -14.58
C ARG A 393 1.51 -8.46 -14.26
N PRO A 394 1.87 -7.16 -14.30
CA PRO A 394 0.84 -6.12 -14.33
C PRO A 394 -0.23 -6.59 -15.31
N PRO A 395 -1.53 -6.51 -14.93
CA PRO A 395 -2.61 -7.10 -15.71
C PRO A 395 -2.40 -6.76 -17.18
N THR A 396 -2.44 -7.76 -18.05
CA THR A 396 -2.37 -7.47 -19.48
C THR A 396 -3.50 -6.51 -19.80
N ARG A 397 -3.32 -5.65 -20.81
CA ARG A 397 -4.36 -4.67 -21.16
C ARG A 397 -5.70 -5.34 -21.46
N GLU A 398 -5.67 -6.56 -21.96
CA GLU A 398 -6.84 -7.41 -22.19
C GLU A 398 -7.59 -7.74 -20.89
N ALA A 399 -6.89 -7.86 -19.75
CA ALA A 399 -7.51 -8.08 -18.45
C ALA A 399 -8.35 -6.86 -17.99
N MET A 400 -8.12 -5.66 -18.55
CA MET A 400 -8.95 -4.48 -18.29
C MET A 400 -10.25 -4.46 -19.11
N LEU A 401 -10.40 -5.34 -20.10
CA LEU A 401 -11.57 -5.34 -21.00
C LEU A 401 -12.92 -5.39 -20.27
N PRO A 402 -13.13 -6.22 -19.22
CA PRO A 402 -14.42 -6.26 -18.54
C PRO A 402 -14.78 -4.92 -17.86
N GLU A 403 -13.81 -4.30 -17.18
CA GLU A 403 -14.02 -3.02 -16.47
C GLU A 403 -14.20 -1.84 -17.44
N MET A 404 -13.40 -1.80 -18.52
CA MET A 404 -13.58 -0.80 -19.57
C MET A 404 -14.92 -0.96 -20.28
N SER A 405 -15.33 -2.18 -20.59
CA SER A 405 -16.64 -2.46 -21.18
C SER A 405 -17.76 -1.99 -20.26
N ARG A 406 -17.66 -2.24 -18.95
CA ARG A 406 -18.61 -1.70 -17.98
C ARG A 406 -18.66 -0.17 -18.01
N SER A 407 -17.50 0.48 -18.09
CA SER A 407 -17.41 1.95 -18.16
C SER A 407 -18.06 2.52 -19.42
N TYR A 408 -17.86 1.90 -20.58
CA TYR A 408 -18.55 2.28 -21.81
C TYR A 408 -20.06 2.03 -21.77
N LYS A 409 -20.51 0.94 -21.11
CA LYS A 409 -21.94 0.70 -20.89
C LYS A 409 -22.55 1.82 -20.04
N LEU A 410 -21.87 2.20 -18.96
CA LEU A 410 -22.29 3.32 -18.10
C LEU A 410 -22.32 4.64 -18.87
N LEU A 411 -21.34 4.90 -19.73
CA LEU A 411 -21.31 6.08 -20.59
C LEU A 411 -22.54 6.13 -21.51
N LEU A 412 -22.88 5.02 -22.18
CA LEU A 412 -24.07 4.94 -23.04
C LEU A 412 -25.35 5.25 -22.26
N SER A 413 -25.53 4.62 -21.08
CA SER A 413 -26.68 4.91 -20.21
C SER A 413 -26.72 6.38 -19.79
N SER A 414 -25.57 6.97 -19.46
CA SER A 414 -25.47 8.37 -19.03
C SER A 414 -25.77 9.38 -20.16
N LEU A 415 -25.60 8.96 -21.42
CA LEU A 415 -26.01 9.73 -22.60
C LEU A 415 -27.52 9.64 -22.89
N GLY A 416 -28.27 8.84 -22.13
CA GLY A 416 -29.69 8.58 -22.33
C GLY A 416 -30.00 7.52 -23.40
N GLU A 417 -29.00 6.77 -23.87
CA GLU A 417 -29.21 5.65 -24.79
C GLU A 417 -29.66 4.39 -24.03
N ASP A 418 -30.42 3.54 -24.71
CA ASP A 418 -30.73 2.18 -24.24
C ASP A 418 -29.59 1.21 -24.62
N PRO A 419 -28.75 0.74 -23.68
CA PRO A 419 -27.65 -0.17 -23.99
C PRO A 419 -28.11 -1.55 -24.47
N GLU A 420 -29.37 -1.91 -24.24
CA GLU A 420 -29.94 -3.20 -24.64
C GLU A 420 -30.46 -3.18 -26.09
N ARG A 421 -30.46 -2.03 -26.77
CA ARG A 421 -30.83 -1.96 -28.19
C ARG A 421 -29.86 -2.75 -29.06
N GLN A 422 -30.37 -3.38 -30.12
CA GLN A 422 -29.61 -4.30 -30.98
C GLN A 422 -28.24 -3.75 -31.45
N GLY A 423 -28.17 -2.46 -31.79
CA GLY A 423 -26.92 -1.82 -32.21
C GLY A 423 -25.88 -1.60 -31.09
N LEU A 424 -26.30 -1.51 -29.82
CA LEU A 424 -25.43 -1.21 -28.66
C LEU A 424 -25.05 -2.40 -27.82
N LEU A 425 -25.72 -3.55 -27.94
CA LEU A 425 -25.42 -4.75 -27.14
C LEU A 425 -23.92 -5.08 -27.03
N LYS A 426 -23.19 -4.99 -28.15
CA LYS A 426 -21.74 -5.23 -28.21
C LYS A 426 -20.89 -3.96 -28.28
N THR A 427 -21.49 -2.77 -28.27
CA THR A 427 -20.75 -1.50 -28.32
C THR A 427 -19.79 -1.32 -27.15
N PRO A 428 -20.15 -1.63 -25.89
CA PRO A 428 -19.22 -1.46 -24.78
C PRO A 428 -17.92 -2.24 -24.93
N GLU A 429 -18.01 -3.50 -25.38
CA GLU A 429 -16.84 -4.35 -25.64
C GLU A 429 -16.03 -3.85 -26.84
N ARG A 430 -16.70 -3.47 -27.94
CA ARG A 430 -16.03 -2.92 -29.14
C ARG A 430 -15.30 -1.62 -28.83
N ALA A 431 -15.91 -0.72 -28.07
CA ALA A 431 -15.33 0.56 -27.67
C ALA A 431 -14.12 0.36 -26.74
N ALA A 432 -14.22 -0.59 -25.78
CA ALA A 432 -13.10 -0.97 -24.93
C ALA A 432 -11.90 -1.48 -25.76
N LYS A 433 -12.14 -2.44 -26.66
CA LYS A 433 -11.09 -2.98 -27.55
C LYS A 433 -10.47 -1.89 -28.45
N ALA A 434 -11.29 -1.00 -29.00
CA ALA A 434 -10.80 0.12 -29.81
C ALA A 434 -9.90 1.05 -29.00
N MET A 435 -10.28 1.41 -27.78
CA MET A 435 -9.47 2.27 -26.91
C MET A 435 -8.14 1.61 -26.53
N LEU A 436 -8.15 0.30 -26.22
CA LEU A 436 -6.92 -0.44 -25.99
C LEU A 436 -6.00 -0.41 -27.22
N PHE A 437 -6.55 -0.58 -28.43
CA PHE A 437 -5.77 -0.49 -29.67
C PHE A 437 -5.22 0.93 -29.92
N PHE A 438 -6.00 1.98 -29.66
CA PHE A 438 -5.57 3.37 -29.81
C PHE A 438 -4.46 3.75 -28.84
N THR A 439 -4.30 2.99 -27.76
CA THR A 439 -3.31 3.24 -26.70
C THR A 439 -2.28 2.10 -26.55
N LYS A 440 -2.17 1.20 -27.55
CA LYS A 440 -1.22 0.07 -27.53
C LYS A 440 0.26 0.47 -27.52
N GLY A 441 0.56 1.72 -27.85
CA GLY A 441 1.92 2.24 -27.90
C GLY A 441 2.56 2.37 -26.52
N TYR A 442 1.79 2.30 -25.44
CA TYR A 442 2.33 2.22 -24.07
C TYR A 442 3.03 0.88 -23.76
N ASP A 443 2.68 -0.18 -24.48
CA ASP A 443 3.21 -1.53 -24.25
C ASP A 443 4.39 -1.87 -25.18
N GLN A 444 4.76 -0.95 -26.07
CA GLN A 444 5.84 -1.14 -27.02
C GLN A 444 7.10 -0.43 -26.53
N SER A 445 8.22 -1.14 -26.54
CA SER A 445 9.55 -0.56 -26.32
C SER A 445 10.20 -0.16 -27.65
N LEU A 446 11.15 0.76 -27.59
CA LEU A 446 11.89 1.19 -28.78
C LEU A 446 12.80 0.06 -29.26
N GLU A 447 13.42 -0.65 -28.31
CA GLU A 447 14.35 -1.76 -28.52
C GLU A 447 13.69 -2.91 -29.29
N ASP A 448 12.50 -3.34 -28.85
CA ASP A 448 11.74 -4.43 -29.50
C ASP A 448 11.33 -4.05 -30.93
N VAL A 449 11.04 -2.77 -31.16
CA VAL A 449 10.63 -2.29 -32.48
C VAL A 449 11.81 -2.18 -33.43
N ILE A 450 12.97 -1.73 -32.95
CA ILE A 450 14.19 -1.65 -33.78
C ILE A 450 14.64 -3.05 -34.20
N ASN A 451 14.68 -4.03 -33.28
CA ASN A 451 14.99 -5.44 -33.55
C ASN A 451 16.23 -5.62 -34.46
N ASP A 452 17.34 -5.01 -34.05
CA ASP A 452 18.64 -5.02 -34.74
C ASP A 452 18.63 -4.57 -36.22
N ALA A 453 17.58 -3.86 -36.66
CA ALA A 453 17.51 -3.30 -38.02
C ALA A 453 18.29 -1.98 -38.16
N ILE A 454 19.50 -1.98 -37.62
CA ILE A 454 20.49 -0.91 -37.78
C ILE A 454 21.59 -1.48 -38.66
N PHE A 455 21.86 -0.80 -39.76
CA PHE A 455 22.84 -1.22 -40.75
C PHE A 455 24.03 -0.29 -40.70
N ASP A 456 25.23 -0.88 -40.68
CA ASP A 456 26.47 -0.12 -40.83
C ASP A 456 26.70 0.13 -42.33
N GLU A 457 26.19 1.26 -42.81
CA GLU A 457 26.39 1.75 -44.18
C GLU A 457 27.16 3.06 -44.13
N ASP A 458 28.16 3.21 -45.01
CA ASP A 458 28.97 4.43 -45.14
C ASP A 458 28.20 5.49 -45.94
N HIS A 459 27.11 5.96 -45.35
CA HIS A 459 26.25 7.01 -45.88
C HIS A 459 26.23 8.18 -44.88
N ASP A 460 26.59 9.36 -45.37
CA ASP A 460 26.71 10.60 -44.59
C ASP A 460 25.78 11.71 -45.09
N GLU A 461 24.91 11.40 -46.06
CA GLU A 461 23.92 12.33 -46.62
C GLU A 461 22.55 12.24 -45.91
N MET A 462 21.72 13.26 -46.09
CA MET A 462 20.42 13.36 -45.42
C MET A 462 19.44 12.26 -45.88
N VAL A 463 18.92 11.49 -44.92
CA VAL A 463 17.84 10.52 -45.17
C VAL A 463 16.51 11.13 -44.75
N VAL A 464 15.55 11.23 -45.68
CA VAL A 464 14.20 11.78 -45.41
C VAL A 464 13.12 10.75 -45.72
N VAL A 465 12.27 10.48 -44.73
CA VAL A 465 11.01 9.75 -44.90
C VAL A 465 9.87 10.70 -44.59
N LYS A 466 9.17 11.15 -45.63
CA LYS A 466 8.04 12.07 -45.52
C LYS A 466 6.70 11.36 -45.69
N ASP A 467 5.64 12.04 -45.28
CA ASP A 467 4.25 11.60 -45.43
C ASP A 467 3.88 10.29 -44.69
N ILE A 468 4.51 10.02 -43.54
CA ILE A 468 4.12 8.90 -42.68
C ILE A 468 2.76 9.20 -42.04
N GLU A 469 1.73 8.46 -42.41
CA GLU A 469 0.39 8.62 -41.82
C GLU A 469 0.40 8.34 -40.32
N MET A 470 -0.19 9.25 -39.54
CA MET A 470 -0.33 9.12 -38.10
C MET A 470 -1.78 9.26 -37.65
N PHE A 471 -2.13 8.45 -36.64
CA PHE A 471 -3.37 8.56 -35.88
C PHE A 471 -3.01 8.56 -34.40
N SER A 472 -3.57 9.50 -33.65
CA SER A 472 -3.37 9.64 -32.22
C SER A 472 -4.64 10.14 -31.51
N MET A 473 -4.62 10.17 -30.18
CA MET A 473 -5.76 10.55 -29.35
C MET A 473 -5.38 11.77 -28.51
N CYS A 474 -6.17 12.85 -28.62
CA CYS A 474 -5.95 14.05 -27.81
C CYS A 474 -6.24 13.74 -26.34
N GLU A 475 -5.24 13.88 -25.47
CA GLU A 475 -5.38 13.53 -24.05
C GLU A 475 -6.43 14.36 -23.30
N HIS A 476 -6.68 15.59 -23.76
CA HIS A 476 -7.66 16.50 -23.15
C HIS A 476 -9.12 16.06 -23.34
N HIS A 477 -9.43 15.37 -24.45
CA HIS A 477 -10.82 15.11 -24.85
C HIS A 477 -11.08 13.65 -25.24
N LEU A 478 -10.03 12.82 -25.33
CA LEU A 478 -10.10 11.45 -25.84
C LEU A 478 -10.72 11.38 -27.26
N VAL A 479 -10.43 12.40 -28.07
CA VAL A 479 -10.91 12.54 -29.45
C VAL A 479 -9.71 12.46 -30.40
N PRO A 480 -9.81 11.78 -31.55
CA PRO A 480 -8.67 11.60 -32.44
C PRO A 480 -8.11 12.90 -33.01
N PHE A 481 -6.80 12.93 -33.21
CA PHE A 481 -6.16 13.80 -34.19
C PHE A 481 -5.29 12.94 -35.11
N TYR A 482 -5.25 13.29 -36.38
CA TYR A 482 -4.57 12.50 -37.41
C TYR A 482 -3.88 13.42 -38.40
N GLY A 483 -2.94 12.88 -39.16
CA GLY A 483 -2.19 13.66 -40.12
C GLY A 483 -0.95 12.94 -40.57
N LYS A 484 0.14 13.68 -40.77
CA LYS A 484 1.37 13.17 -41.36
C LYS A 484 2.59 13.57 -40.54
N VAL A 485 3.56 12.67 -40.53
CA VAL A 485 4.89 12.88 -39.94
C VAL A 485 5.94 12.79 -41.04
N SER A 486 6.88 13.72 -41.01
CA SER A 486 8.06 13.70 -41.85
C SER A 486 9.29 13.70 -40.97
N ILE A 487 10.19 12.75 -41.20
CA ILE A 487 11.41 12.54 -40.41
C ILE A 487 12.61 12.67 -41.34
N GLY A 488 13.57 13.50 -40.96
CA GLY A 488 14.88 13.61 -41.58
C GLY A 488 15.96 13.32 -40.55
N TYR A 489 17.04 12.65 -40.93
CA TYR A 489 18.23 12.52 -40.09
C TYR A 489 19.50 12.46 -40.93
N LEU A 490 20.62 12.86 -40.34
CA LEU A 490 21.94 12.80 -40.95
C LEU A 490 22.73 11.64 -40.30
N PRO A 491 22.89 10.49 -40.97
CA PRO A 491 23.48 9.31 -40.36
C PRO A 491 24.95 9.51 -39.98
N CYS A 492 25.40 8.77 -38.96
CA CYS A 492 26.80 8.67 -38.56
C CYS A 492 27.23 7.20 -38.65
N LYS A 493 27.47 6.69 -39.87
CA LYS A 493 27.80 5.29 -40.17
C LYS A 493 26.70 4.25 -39.89
N LYS A 494 25.60 4.66 -39.25
CA LYS A 494 24.46 3.80 -38.89
C LYS A 494 23.18 4.29 -39.54
N ILE A 495 22.55 3.43 -40.34
CA ILE A 495 21.25 3.69 -40.98
C ILE A 495 20.17 2.85 -40.30
N LEU A 496 19.04 3.49 -40.01
CA LEU A 496 17.86 2.79 -39.53
C LEU A 496 17.03 2.27 -40.71
N GLY A 497 16.60 1.01 -40.67
CA GLY A 497 15.68 0.48 -41.68
C GLY A 497 14.42 1.35 -41.80
N LEU A 498 14.06 1.75 -43.03
CA LEU A 498 13.00 2.76 -43.29
C LEU A 498 11.66 2.41 -42.63
N SER A 499 11.29 1.14 -42.59
CA SER A 499 10.05 0.67 -41.97
C SER A 499 10.02 0.92 -40.45
N LYS A 500 11.17 1.05 -39.80
CA LYS A 500 11.28 1.31 -38.36
C LYS A 500 10.94 2.75 -38.00
N LEU A 501 11.19 3.71 -38.89
CA LEU A 501 10.77 5.10 -38.67
C LEU A 501 9.23 5.20 -38.54
N ALA A 502 8.49 4.51 -39.43
CA ALA A 502 7.05 4.44 -39.33
C ALA A 502 6.57 3.73 -38.04
N ARG A 503 7.30 2.71 -37.58
CA ARG A 503 6.99 2.05 -36.31
C ARG A 503 7.28 2.93 -35.09
N ILE A 504 8.35 3.71 -35.10
CA ILE A 504 8.63 4.70 -34.05
C ILE A 504 7.47 5.69 -33.97
N VAL A 505 6.98 6.21 -35.11
CA VAL A 505 5.79 7.06 -35.14
C VAL A 505 4.59 6.35 -34.49
N GLU A 506 4.33 5.08 -34.84
CA GLU A 506 3.21 4.31 -34.29
C GLU A 506 3.29 4.12 -32.76
N ILE A 507 4.47 3.84 -32.19
CA ILE A 507 4.66 3.68 -30.73
C ILE A 507 4.18 4.91 -29.98
N PHE A 508 4.54 6.11 -30.45
CA PHE A 508 4.21 7.34 -29.75
C PHE A 508 2.84 7.88 -30.13
N SER A 509 2.38 7.66 -31.37
CA SER A 509 1.07 8.12 -31.81
C SER A 509 -0.06 7.29 -31.20
N ARG A 510 0.16 5.99 -30.92
CA ARG A 510 -0.80 5.10 -30.25
C ARG A 510 -0.79 5.27 -28.72
N ARG A 511 -0.90 6.52 -28.27
CA ARG A 511 -0.97 6.95 -26.86
C ARG A 511 -1.96 8.11 -26.73
N LEU A 512 -2.30 8.48 -25.51
CA LEU A 512 -2.90 9.79 -25.25
C LEU A 512 -1.80 10.84 -25.36
N GLN A 513 -2.03 11.87 -26.16
CA GLN A 513 -0.98 12.78 -26.60
C GLN A 513 -1.41 14.24 -26.70
N VAL A 514 -0.37 15.07 -26.70
CA VAL A 514 -0.32 16.45 -27.21
C VAL A 514 0.67 16.46 -28.38
N GLN A 515 0.35 17.16 -29.47
CA GLN A 515 1.10 17.04 -30.74
C GLN A 515 2.58 17.46 -30.60
N GLU A 516 2.83 18.48 -29.79
CA GLU A 516 4.15 18.99 -29.43
C GLU A 516 5.00 17.91 -28.76
N ARG A 517 4.41 17.19 -27.78
CA ARG A 517 5.07 16.10 -27.07
C ARG A 517 5.36 14.92 -28.01
N LEU A 518 4.37 14.53 -28.82
CA LEU A 518 4.52 13.49 -29.83
C LEU A 518 5.70 13.79 -30.77
N THR A 519 5.77 15.01 -31.29
CA THR A 519 6.84 15.46 -32.20
C THR A 519 8.22 15.35 -31.54
N LYS A 520 8.36 15.82 -30.30
CA LYS A 520 9.60 15.71 -29.53
C LYS A 520 10.00 14.27 -29.23
N GLN A 521 9.04 13.42 -28.84
CA GLN A 521 9.30 12.02 -28.52
C GLN A 521 9.82 11.23 -29.72
N ILE A 522 9.25 11.44 -30.91
CA ILE A 522 9.72 10.80 -32.15
C ILE A 522 11.17 11.20 -32.43
N ALA A 523 11.51 12.50 -32.38
CA ALA A 523 12.86 12.98 -32.66
C ALA A 523 13.90 12.39 -31.68
N ILE A 524 13.57 12.35 -30.39
CA ILE A 524 14.42 11.76 -29.35
C ILE A 524 14.59 10.25 -29.58
N ALA A 525 13.53 9.54 -29.94
CA ALA A 525 13.60 8.10 -30.19
C ALA A 525 14.50 7.76 -31.37
N VAL A 526 14.41 8.50 -32.47
CA VAL A 526 15.33 8.34 -33.62
C VAL A 526 16.77 8.63 -33.22
N THR A 527 16.99 9.69 -32.42
CA THR A 527 18.32 10.02 -31.90
C THR A 527 18.91 8.89 -31.05
N LYS A 528 18.09 8.31 -30.16
CA LYS A 528 18.50 7.16 -29.32
C LYS A 528 18.77 5.90 -30.15
N ALA A 529 18.01 5.68 -31.22
CA ALA A 529 18.11 4.49 -32.05
C ALA A 529 19.45 4.42 -32.81
N VAL A 530 19.86 5.51 -33.47
CA VAL A 530 21.01 5.48 -34.40
C VAL A 530 22.12 6.49 -34.11
N GLN A 531 21.98 7.33 -33.09
CA GLN A 531 22.95 8.36 -32.71
C GLN A 531 23.46 9.18 -33.93
N PRO A 532 22.55 9.77 -34.71
CA PRO A 532 22.90 10.52 -35.92
C PRO A 532 23.53 11.88 -35.54
N ALA A 533 24.15 12.54 -36.52
CA ALA A 533 24.65 13.91 -36.34
C ALA A 533 23.51 14.91 -36.04
N GLY A 534 22.29 14.60 -36.51
CA GLY A 534 21.09 15.33 -36.14
C GLY A 534 19.82 14.67 -36.66
N VAL A 535 18.68 15.14 -36.13
CA VAL A 535 17.33 14.67 -36.49
C VAL A 535 16.39 15.86 -36.62
N ALA A 536 15.52 15.82 -37.61
CA ALA A 536 14.39 16.71 -37.77
C ALA A 536 13.09 15.92 -37.87
N VAL A 537 12.07 16.37 -37.14
CA VAL A 537 10.71 15.82 -37.22
C VAL A 537 9.73 16.96 -37.40
N VAL A 538 8.85 16.85 -38.40
CA VAL A 538 7.72 17.75 -38.62
C VAL A 538 6.45 16.92 -38.59
N VAL A 539 5.45 17.38 -37.81
CA VAL A 539 4.13 16.77 -37.72
C VAL A 539 3.09 17.78 -38.15
N GLU A 540 2.31 17.44 -39.18
CA GLU A 540 1.10 18.19 -39.58
C GLU A 540 -0.12 17.38 -39.15
N GLY A 541 -1.01 17.97 -38.35
CA GLY A 541 -2.17 17.28 -37.77
C GLY A 541 -3.47 18.08 -37.89
N VAL A 542 -4.58 17.36 -38.05
CA VAL A 542 -5.96 17.84 -37.94
C VAL A 542 -6.56 17.30 -36.66
N HIS A 543 -7.06 18.20 -35.81
CA HIS A 543 -7.59 17.86 -34.48
C HIS A 543 -9.10 17.80 -34.50
N MET A 544 -9.70 16.61 -34.34
CA MET A 544 -11.15 16.48 -34.37
C MET A 544 -11.82 17.25 -33.22
N CYS A 545 -11.13 17.47 -32.10
CA CYS A 545 -11.62 18.32 -31.01
C CYS A 545 -11.83 19.80 -31.41
N MET A 546 -11.22 20.26 -32.52
CA MET A 546 -11.44 21.59 -33.11
C MET A 546 -12.36 21.55 -34.34
N VAL A 547 -12.54 20.39 -34.97
CA VAL A 547 -13.34 20.22 -36.19
C VAL A 547 -14.80 19.88 -35.87
N MET A 548 -15.04 18.84 -35.08
CA MET A 548 -16.39 18.32 -34.82
C MET A 548 -17.07 18.97 -33.62
N ARG A 549 -16.32 19.70 -32.79
CA ARG A 549 -16.81 20.39 -31.59
C ARG A 549 -15.99 21.66 -31.33
N GLY A 550 -16.38 22.42 -30.30
CA GLY A 550 -15.68 23.64 -29.92
C GLY A 550 -15.75 24.70 -31.03
N VAL A 551 -14.59 25.11 -31.55
CA VAL A 551 -14.47 26.20 -32.54
C VAL A 551 -14.85 25.81 -33.98
N GLN A 552 -15.01 24.52 -34.27
CA GLN A 552 -15.52 23.97 -35.54
C GLN A 552 -14.80 24.47 -36.81
N LYS A 553 -13.46 24.49 -36.82
CA LYS A 553 -12.65 24.93 -37.95
C LYS A 553 -12.14 23.75 -38.78
N ILE A 554 -12.92 23.38 -39.80
CA ILE A 554 -12.67 22.20 -40.67
C ILE A 554 -11.32 22.26 -41.38
N ASN A 555 -10.89 23.45 -41.81
CA ASN A 555 -9.66 23.63 -42.59
C ASN A 555 -8.42 23.89 -41.71
N SER A 556 -8.57 23.93 -40.39
CA SER A 556 -7.46 24.23 -39.48
C SER A 556 -6.50 23.06 -39.42
N LYS A 557 -5.20 23.36 -39.56
CA LYS A 557 -4.10 22.40 -39.42
C LYS A 557 -3.10 22.93 -38.43
N THR A 558 -2.54 22.05 -37.61
CA THR A 558 -1.50 22.36 -36.65
C THR A 558 -0.20 21.73 -37.14
N VAL A 559 0.85 22.54 -37.28
CA VAL A 559 2.19 22.08 -37.62
C VAL A 559 3.10 22.26 -36.42
N THR A 560 3.79 21.20 -36.03
CA THR A 560 4.79 21.19 -34.95
C THR A 560 6.09 20.60 -35.48
N SER A 561 7.23 21.06 -34.96
CA SER A 561 8.54 20.55 -35.38
C SER A 561 9.51 20.45 -34.22
N THR A 562 10.38 19.44 -34.26
CA THR A 562 11.52 19.28 -33.33
C THR A 562 12.79 19.07 -34.16
N MET A 563 13.80 19.90 -33.91
CA MET A 563 15.12 19.83 -34.55
C MET A 563 16.17 19.55 -33.48
N LEU A 564 17.05 18.57 -33.74
CA LEU A 564 18.13 18.13 -32.84
C LEU A 564 19.45 18.03 -33.62
N GLY A 565 20.57 18.24 -32.93
CA GLY A 565 21.92 18.19 -33.52
C GLY A 565 22.08 19.20 -34.68
N VAL A 566 22.72 18.77 -35.77
CA VAL A 566 23.00 19.66 -36.92
C VAL A 566 21.76 20.34 -37.52
N PHE A 567 20.56 19.76 -37.41
CA PHE A 567 19.33 20.42 -37.87
C PHE A 567 18.91 21.61 -36.98
N ARG A 568 19.33 21.63 -35.71
CA ARG A 568 19.14 22.77 -34.81
C ARG A 568 20.22 23.82 -35.04
N ASP A 569 21.46 23.35 -35.18
CA ASP A 569 22.65 24.21 -35.12
C ASP A 569 23.00 24.83 -36.48
N ASP A 570 22.78 24.13 -37.60
CA ASP A 570 22.98 24.64 -38.96
C ASP A 570 21.65 25.01 -39.66
N PRO A 571 21.40 26.30 -39.92
CA PRO A 571 20.22 26.75 -40.67
C PRO A 571 20.12 26.17 -42.08
N LYS A 572 21.24 25.89 -42.78
CA LYS A 572 21.21 25.40 -44.16
C LYS A 572 20.67 23.98 -44.25
N THR A 573 21.16 23.06 -43.40
CA THR A 573 20.63 21.70 -43.29
C THR A 573 19.15 21.71 -42.91
N ARG A 574 18.73 22.61 -42.01
CA ARG A 574 17.31 22.76 -41.65
C ARG A 574 16.46 23.21 -42.83
N GLU A 575 16.94 24.20 -43.60
CA GLU A 575 16.23 24.73 -44.77
C GLU A 575 16.10 23.67 -45.88
N GLU A 576 17.17 22.93 -46.15
CA GLU A 576 17.15 21.80 -47.08
C GLU A 576 16.05 20.79 -46.73
N PHE A 577 16.01 20.35 -45.47
CA PHE A 577 14.97 19.43 -44.99
C PHE A 577 13.56 19.99 -45.13
N LEU A 578 13.33 21.24 -44.71
CA LEU A 578 12.02 21.86 -44.81
C LEU A 578 11.60 21.99 -46.28
N ASN A 579 12.52 22.26 -47.20
CA ASN A 579 12.22 22.29 -48.64
C ASN A 579 11.84 20.90 -49.18
N LEU A 580 12.56 19.84 -48.78
CA LEU A 580 12.25 18.46 -49.18
C LEU A 580 10.87 17.98 -48.70
N VAL A 581 10.45 18.43 -47.51
CA VAL A 581 9.17 18.06 -46.92
C VAL A 581 8.00 18.90 -47.45
N HIS A 582 8.21 20.19 -47.73
CA HIS A 582 7.15 21.07 -48.23
C HIS A 582 6.96 21.02 -49.75
N ASN A 583 7.97 20.62 -50.52
CA ASN A 583 7.81 20.40 -51.96
C ASN A 583 6.91 19.19 -52.21
N LYS A 584 5.78 19.45 -52.88
CA LYS A 584 4.81 18.44 -53.32
C LYS A 584 5.35 17.57 -54.44
#